data_AF-A0A660VKF2-F1
#
_entry.id   AF-A0A660VKF2-F1
#
_cell.length_a   1.000
_cell.length_b   1.000
_cell.length_c   1.000
_cell.angle_alpha   90.00
_cell.angle_beta   90.00
_cell.angle_gamma   90.00
#
_symmetry.space_group_name_H-M   'P 1'
#
loop_
_entity.id
_entity.type
_entity.pdbx_description
1 polymer ?
#
loop_
_entity_poly.entity_id
_entity_poly.type
_entity_poly.pdbx_seq_one_letter_code
_entity_poly.pdbx_strand_id
1 'polypeptide(L)'
;MREVFDRISALRSDFLPSAWMQDTVTAAASGDWGTWLLYFCFVTANALLLFHLALVAGGRTLRRARMRVAASGGGRTIKADGPLARAVRGLLFFLAPPEREMILKDIKSFVRSPGQWTQFTVFFGLLAFYILNLRTFNYHVQSVPWRVLVANTNLAALGLVLASFTGRFVFPLVSLEGNRIWVLGLAPIERRRVIKAKFWFSFLGSSAVSLVLVALSANLLNLGRGILLLHAGAMLMVCFGLSGLAVGLGALFPMFGEDNPSRIISGYGGTVNFVLSMGYMLTVVLLVAVPGQAAVSGRLGQGTGLLLEGGAFLAAGALSVAAGVIPLRAGTRAFERAEF
;
A
#
# COMPACT_ATOMS: atom_id res chain seq x y z
N MET A 1 -7.50 31.62 -19.85
CA MET A 1 -6.26 31.31 -20.59
C MET A 1 -5.03 32.07 -20.08
N ARG A 2 -5.09 33.38 -19.81
CA ARG A 2 -3.95 34.15 -19.25
C ARG A 2 -3.42 33.59 -17.91
N GLU A 3 -4.29 33.16 -17.00
CA GLU A 3 -3.88 32.51 -15.73
C GLU A 3 -3.11 31.20 -15.89
N VAL A 4 -3.38 30.43 -16.95
CA VAL A 4 -2.67 29.18 -17.24
C VAL A 4 -1.28 29.51 -17.81
N PHE A 5 -1.19 30.52 -18.67
CA PHE A 5 0.08 31.03 -19.18
C PHE A 5 0.95 31.68 -18.08
N ASP A 6 0.35 32.37 -17.10
CA ASP A 6 1.08 32.89 -15.93
C ASP A 6 1.57 31.79 -14.97
N ARG A 7 0.81 30.69 -14.83
CA ARG A 7 1.31 29.52 -14.07
C ARG A 7 2.43 28.78 -14.80
N ILE A 8 2.42 28.80 -16.13
CA ILE A 8 3.49 28.24 -16.96
C ILE A 8 4.71 29.17 -16.99
N SER A 9 4.53 30.51 -16.95
CA SER A 9 5.64 31.47 -16.89
C SER A 9 6.41 31.38 -15.58
N ALA A 10 5.74 31.13 -14.45
CA ALA A 10 6.37 30.83 -13.17
C ALA A 10 7.21 29.53 -13.19
N LEU A 11 6.82 28.53 -14.00
CA LEU A 11 7.58 27.30 -14.26
C LEU A 11 8.67 27.47 -15.34
N ARG A 12 8.67 28.61 -16.04
CA ARG A 12 9.62 29.06 -17.05
C ARG A 12 10.57 30.13 -16.53
N SER A 13 10.76 30.26 -15.22
CA SER A 13 11.75 31.21 -14.71
C SER A 13 13.13 30.87 -15.28
N ASP A 14 13.85 31.88 -15.76
CA ASP A 14 15.17 31.75 -16.41
C ASP A 14 16.24 31.10 -15.52
N PHE A 15 15.95 30.88 -14.24
CA PHE A 15 16.83 30.21 -13.28
C PHE A 15 16.53 28.72 -13.05
N LEU A 16 15.49 28.17 -13.67
CA LEU A 16 15.13 26.77 -13.48
C LEU A 16 15.88 25.86 -14.46
N PRO A 17 16.45 24.73 -13.99
CA PRO A 17 17.10 23.75 -14.87
C PRO A 17 16.19 23.20 -15.97
N SER A 18 14.86 23.19 -15.75
CA SER A 18 13.88 22.79 -16.75
C SER A 18 13.82 23.73 -17.95
N ALA A 19 14.04 25.03 -17.75
CA ALA A 19 14.07 26.02 -18.83
C ALA A 19 15.32 25.85 -19.69
N TRP A 20 16.51 25.75 -19.08
CA TRP A 20 17.76 25.54 -19.81
C TRP A 20 17.78 24.24 -20.61
N MET A 21 17.17 23.17 -20.07
CA MET A 21 17.02 21.91 -20.79
C MET A 21 16.10 22.06 -22.00
N GLN A 22 14.99 22.79 -21.86
CA GLN A 22 14.07 23.09 -22.96
C GLN A 22 14.77 23.89 -24.06
N ASP A 23 15.52 24.94 -23.69
CA ASP A 23 16.23 25.81 -24.63
C ASP A 23 17.37 25.08 -25.36
N THR A 24 18.07 24.17 -24.67
CA THR A 24 19.05 23.27 -25.28
C THR A 24 18.40 22.42 -26.37
N VAL A 25 17.26 21.78 -26.08
CA VAL A 25 16.57 20.90 -27.04
C VAL A 25 16.03 21.70 -28.23
N THR A 26 15.49 22.90 -28.00
CA THR A 26 14.98 23.74 -29.09
C THR A 26 16.09 24.30 -29.97
N ALA A 27 17.24 24.68 -29.39
CA ALA A 27 18.39 25.18 -30.15
C ALA A 27 19.02 24.08 -31.04
N ALA A 28 19.04 22.83 -30.56
CA ALA A 28 19.42 21.67 -31.38
C ALA A 28 18.46 21.46 -32.56
N ALA A 29 17.16 21.61 -32.32
CA ALA A 29 16.13 21.43 -33.34
C ALA A 29 16.15 22.54 -34.41
N SER A 30 16.54 23.76 -34.04
CA SER A 30 16.66 24.91 -34.95
C SER A 30 18.01 25.02 -35.67
N GLY A 31 18.97 24.13 -35.37
CA GLY A 31 20.30 24.14 -35.97
C GLY A 31 21.23 25.25 -35.45
N ASP A 32 20.88 25.90 -34.34
CA ASP A 32 21.70 26.93 -33.68
C ASP A 32 22.67 26.28 -32.69
N TRP A 33 23.81 25.85 -33.21
CA TRP A 33 24.84 25.15 -32.44
C TRP A 33 25.51 26.01 -31.36
N GLY A 34 25.52 27.35 -31.52
CA GLY A 34 26.13 28.26 -30.55
C GLY A 34 25.31 28.33 -29.27
N THR A 35 24.00 28.56 -29.42
CA THR A 35 23.04 28.59 -28.32
C THR A 35 22.91 27.21 -27.67
N TRP A 36 22.93 26.14 -28.48
CA TRP A 36 22.93 24.76 -27.98
C TRP A 36 24.12 24.48 -27.05
N LEU A 37 25.34 24.79 -27.50
CA LEU A 37 26.55 24.50 -26.75
C LEU A 37 26.59 25.27 -25.43
N LEU A 38 26.15 26.53 -25.44
CA LEU A 38 26.07 27.37 -24.25
C LEU A 38 25.15 26.77 -23.18
N TYR A 39 23.89 26.47 -23.53
CA TYR A 39 22.94 25.92 -22.56
C TYR A 39 23.29 24.49 -22.16
N PHE A 40 23.85 23.67 -23.06
CA PHE A 40 24.33 22.34 -22.73
C PHE A 40 25.47 22.38 -21.69
N CYS A 41 26.47 23.24 -21.90
CA CYS A 41 27.55 23.46 -20.93
C CYS A 41 27.01 23.98 -19.60
N PHE A 42 26.02 24.88 -19.64
CA PHE A 42 25.43 25.47 -18.44
C PHE A 42 24.67 24.43 -17.61
N VAL A 43 23.83 23.60 -18.24
CA VAL A 43 23.12 22.49 -17.57
C VAL A 43 24.12 21.49 -16.99
N THR A 44 25.14 21.12 -17.75
CA THR A 44 26.14 20.13 -17.33
C THR A 44 26.98 20.64 -16.16
N ALA A 45 27.42 21.91 -16.20
CA ALA A 45 28.16 22.54 -15.11
C ALA A 45 27.34 22.62 -13.82
N ASN A 46 26.07 23.02 -13.91
CA ASN A 46 25.17 23.06 -12.75
C ASN A 46 24.90 21.66 -12.19
N ALA A 47 24.72 20.65 -13.05
CA ALA A 47 24.53 19.27 -12.62
C ALA A 47 25.76 18.73 -11.86
N LEU A 48 26.97 18.98 -12.37
CA LEU A 48 28.22 18.59 -11.72
C LEU A 48 28.42 19.33 -10.39
N LEU A 49 28.11 20.63 -10.34
CA LEU A 49 28.19 21.43 -9.11
C LEU A 49 27.23 20.89 -8.04
N LEU A 50 25.96 20.66 -8.39
CA LEU A 50 24.95 20.12 -7.46
C LEU A 50 25.31 18.70 -7.01
N PHE A 51 25.83 17.86 -7.91
CA PHE A 51 26.32 16.53 -7.57
C PHE A 51 27.50 16.60 -6.57
N HIS A 52 28.46 17.50 -6.81
CA HIS A 52 29.59 17.69 -5.90
C HIS A 52 29.14 18.22 -4.53
N LEU A 53 28.23 19.21 -4.51
CA LEU A 53 27.64 19.72 -3.27
C LEU A 53 26.90 18.62 -2.51
N ALA A 54 26.16 17.75 -3.21
CA ALA A 54 25.48 16.60 -2.61
C ALA A 54 26.49 15.60 -2.01
N LEU A 55 27.62 15.33 -2.67
CA LEU A 55 28.68 14.48 -2.13
C LEU A 55 29.34 15.08 -0.89
N VAL A 56 29.65 16.38 -0.89
CA VAL A 56 30.26 17.07 0.26
C VAL A 56 29.27 17.15 1.43
N ALA A 57 28.03 17.54 1.17
CA ALA A 57 26.96 17.57 2.16
C ALA A 57 26.71 16.18 2.73
N GLY A 58 26.61 15.16 1.88
CA GLY A 58 26.44 13.76 2.26
C GLY A 58 27.62 13.25 3.11
N GLY A 59 28.87 13.47 2.68
CA GLY A 59 30.05 13.06 3.43
C GLY A 59 30.10 13.63 4.85
N ARG A 60 29.68 14.90 5.03
CA ARG A 60 29.66 15.57 6.34
C ARG A 60 28.46 15.20 7.19
N THR A 61 27.27 15.12 6.61
CA THR A 61 26.01 14.92 7.36
C THR A 61 25.69 13.45 7.55
N LEU A 62 25.82 12.61 6.52
CA LEU A 62 25.47 11.19 6.57
C LEU A 62 26.38 10.43 7.52
N ARG A 63 27.67 10.77 7.56
CA ARG A 63 28.63 10.17 8.49
C ARG A 63 28.26 10.48 9.94
N ARG A 64 27.93 11.74 10.23
CA ARG A 64 27.47 12.17 11.57
C ARG A 64 26.13 11.54 11.93
N ALA A 65 25.19 11.45 10.98
CA ALA A 65 23.89 10.82 11.18
C ALA A 65 24.02 9.32 11.46
N ARG A 66 24.83 8.59 10.67
CA ARG A 66 25.13 7.17 10.90
C ARG A 66 25.80 6.94 12.24
N MET A 67 26.79 7.78 12.60
CA MET A 67 27.42 7.70 13.93
C MET A 67 26.44 7.98 15.07
N ARG A 68 25.54 8.95 14.94
CA ARG A 68 24.50 9.19 15.96
C ARG A 68 23.53 8.02 16.08
N VAL A 69 23.13 7.41 14.97
CA VAL A 69 22.24 6.23 14.96
C VAL A 69 22.93 5.01 15.57
N ALA A 70 24.22 4.80 15.25
CA ALA A 70 25.03 3.72 15.82
C ALA A 70 25.36 3.93 17.31
N ALA A 71 25.63 5.17 17.73
CA ALA A 71 25.91 5.55 19.11
C ALA A 71 24.64 5.66 19.97
N SER A 72 23.46 5.83 19.36
CA SER A 72 22.18 5.71 20.04
C SER A 72 21.83 4.24 20.31
N GLY A 73 22.65 3.55 21.09
CA GLY A 73 22.36 2.22 21.64
C GLY A 73 21.16 2.21 22.60
N GLY A 74 20.67 3.38 23.01
CA GLY A 74 19.42 3.57 23.75
C GLY A 74 18.32 4.13 22.86
N GLY A 75 17.67 3.30 22.05
CA GLY A 75 16.48 3.72 21.33
C GLY A 75 15.39 4.15 22.31
N ARG A 76 14.69 5.26 22.02
CA ARG A 76 13.50 5.72 22.78
C ARG A 76 12.64 4.51 23.17
N THR A 77 12.60 4.19 24.45
CA THR A 77 11.78 3.11 24.96
C THR A 77 10.32 3.56 24.93
N ILE A 78 9.56 3.06 23.95
CA ILE A 78 8.10 3.17 24.02
C ILE A 78 7.69 2.37 25.25
N LYS A 79 7.16 3.04 26.28
CA LYS A 79 6.69 2.40 27.51
C LYS A 79 5.81 1.20 27.16
N ALA A 80 6.01 0.09 27.89
CA ALA A 80 5.23 -1.13 27.69
C ALA A 80 3.72 -0.83 27.76
N ASP A 81 3.31 -0.04 28.75
CA ASP A 81 1.91 0.30 29.05
C ASP A 81 1.55 1.77 28.75
N GLY A 82 1.69 2.18 27.48
CA GLY A 82 1.23 3.49 27.00
C GLY A 82 -0.29 3.54 26.69
N PRO A 83 -0.84 4.74 26.38
CA PRO A 83 -2.23 4.87 25.92
C PRO A 83 -2.51 4.07 24.64
N LEU A 84 -1.52 3.97 23.73
CA LEU A 84 -1.59 3.12 22.54
C LEU A 84 -1.77 1.64 22.90
N ALA A 85 -1.05 1.14 23.90
CA ALA A 85 -1.17 -0.25 24.34
C ALA A 85 -2.57 -0.53 24.91
N ARG A 86 -3.15 0.39 25.69
CA ARG A 86 -4.52 0.26 26.19
C ARG A 86 -5.56 0.27 25.06
N ALA A 87 -5.44 1.19 24.11
CA ALA A 87 -6.35 1.27 22.97
C ALA A 87 -6.30 -0.01 22.10
N VAL A 88 -5.10 -0.53 21.81
CA VAL A 88 -4.92 -1.77 21.05
C VAL A 88 -5.47 -2.97 21.81
N ARG A 89 -5.18 -3.09 23.11
CA ARG A 89 -5.72 -4.19 23.96
C ARG A 89 -7.24 -4.17 24.05
N GLY A 90 -7.84 -2.98 24.07
CA GLY A 90 -9.29 -2.77 24.07
C GLY A 90 -9.94 -3.08 22.72
N LEU A 91 -9.35 -2.61 21.61
CA LEU A 91 -9.88 -2.86 20.26
C LEU A 91 -9.77 -4.35 19.88
N LEU A 92 -8.70 -5.02 20.31
CA LEU A 92 -8.43 -6.43 20.02
C LEU A 92 -8.97 -7.37 21.11
N PHE A 93 -10.02 -6.99 21.83
CA PHE A 93 -10.57 -7.78 22.95
C PHE A 93 -11.05 -9.19 22.56
N PHE A 94 -11.22 -9.45 21.26
CA PHE A 94 -11.64 -10.75 20.72
C PHE A 94 -10.46 -11.72 20.45
N LEU A 95 -9.20 -11.25 20.50
CA LEU A 95 -8.00 -12.10 20.32
C LEU A 95 -7.50 -12.64 21.65
N ALA A 96 -6.71 -13.73 21.62
CA ALA A 96 -6.06 -14.23 22.83
C ALA A 96 -4.95 -13.27 23.31
N PRO A 97 -4.63 -13.20 24.62
CA PRO A 97 -3.61 -12.28 25.14
C PRO A 97 -2.24 -12.35 24.43
N PRO A 98 -1.68 -13.54 24.11
CA PRO A 98 -0.40 -13.62 23.40
C PRO A 98 -0.47 -13.03 21.98
N GLU A 99 -1.60 -13.18 21.29
CA GLU A 99 -1.80 -12.66 19.94
C GLU A 99 -1.87 -11.11 19.98
N ARG A 100 -2.55 -10.54 20.98
CA ARG A 100 -2.64 -9.09 21.16
C ARG A 100 -1.29 -8.44 21.42
N GLU A 101 -0.47 -9.02 22.31
CA GLU A 101 0.85 -8.48 22.61
C GLU A 101 1.77 -8.55 21.39
N MET A 102 1.62 -9.59 20.55
CA MET A 102 2.39 -9.68 19.31
C MET A 102 1.96 -8.64 18.29
N ILE A 103 0.66 -8.37 18.14
CA ILE A 103 0.17 -7.29 17.29
C ILE A 103 0.62 -5.92 17.82
N LEU A 104 0.60 -5.72 19.14
CA LEU A 104 1.08 -4.50 19.77
C LEU A 104 2.58 -4.27 19.50
N LYS A 105 3.38 -5.34 19.54
CA LYS A 105 4.79 -5.31 19.14
C LYS A 105 4.94 -4.86 17.69
N ASP A 106 4.18 -5.45 16.77
CA ASP A 106 4.26 -5.11 15.33
C ASP A 106 3.84 -3.66 15.07
N ILE A 107 2.79 -3.15 15.74
CA ILE A 107 2.38 -1.73 15.68
C ILE A 107 3.50 -0.81 16.18
N LYS A 108 4.10 -1.12 17.34
CA LYS A 108 5.22 -0.33 17.90
C LYS A 108 6.42 -0.35 16.96
N SER A 109 6.70 -1.48 16.32
CA SER A 109 7.76 -1.62 15.32
C SER A 109 7.50 -0.74 14.09
N PHE A 110 6.26 -0.76 13.57
CA PHE A 110 5.84 0.08 12.45
C PHE A 110 5.99 1.57 12.75
N VAL A 111 5.50 2.03 13.92
CA VAL A 111 5.65 3.43 14.36
C VAL A 111 7.10 3.83 14.56
N ARG A 112 7.96 2.89 15.00
CA ARG A 112 9.38 3.12 15.22
C ARG A 112 10.19 3.17 13.91
N SER A 113 9.61 2.79 12.77
CA SER A 113 10.29 2.77 11.48
C SER A 113 9.79 3.91 10.57
N PRO A 114 10.44 5.10 10.58
CA PRO A 114 9.97 6.24 9.81
C PRO A 114 9.89 5.95 8.31
N GLY A 115 10.77 5.10 7.77
CA GLY A 115 10.73 4.72 6.37
C GLY A 115 9.44 4.00 5.98
N GLN A 116 8.93 3.11 6.85
CA GLN A 116 7.72 2.33 6.59
C GLN A 116 6.47 3.20 6.66
N TRP A 117 6.31 3.99 7.74
CA TRP A 117 5.14 4.85 7.87
C TRP A 117 5.18 6.03 6.87
N THR A 118 6.36 6.56 6.50
CA THR A 118 6.43 7.60 5.45
C THR A 118 5.93 7.04 4.11
N GLN A 119 6.39 5.86 3.70
CA GLN A 119 5.93 5.24 2.45
C GLN A 119 4.42 4.96 2.48
N PHE A 120 3.92 4.42 3.59
CA PHE A 120 2.48 4.22 3.79
C PHE A 120 1.69 5.53 3.67
N THR A 121 2.15 6.59 4.35
CA THR A 121 1.50 7.91 4.35
C THR A 121 1.51 8.53 2.96
N VAL A 122 2.60 8.39 2.20
CA VAL A 122 2.69 8.91 0.84
C VAL A 122 1.70 8.19 -0.08
N PHE A 123 1.66 6.84 -0.07
CA PHE A 123 0.75 6.09 -0.95
C PHE A 123 -0.73 6.37 -0.65
N PHE A 124 -1.14 6.20 0.61
CA PHE A 124 -2.55 6.40 0.97
C PHE A 124 -2.93 7.87 1.08
N GLY A 125 -2.01 8.75 1.45
CA GLY A 125 -2.24 10.19 1.52
C GLY A 125 -2.41 10.81 0.13
N LEU A 126 -1.60 10.40 -0.86
CA LEU A 126 -1.79 10.85 -2.24
C LEU A 126 -3.13 10.33 -2.80
N LEU A 127 -3.50 9.09 -2.50
CA LEU A 127 -4.77 8.53 -2.92
C LEU A 127 -5.97 9.22 -2.23
N ALA A 128 -5.85 9.55 -0.95
CA ALA A 128 -6.84 10.34 -0.23
C ALA A 128 -6.96 11.74 -0.83
N PHE A 129 -5.84 12.40 -1.14
CA PHE A 129 -5.81 13.70 -1.79
C PHE A 129 -6.50 13.67 -3.16
N TYR A 130 -6.23 12.63 -3.96
CA TYR A 130 -6.94 12.38 -5.21
C TYR A 130 -8.45 12.24 -4.98
N ILE A 131 -8.88 11.41 -4.02
CA ILE A 131 -10.30 11.21 -3.70
C ILE A 131 -10.95 12.52 -3.24
N LEU A 132 -10.27 13.31 -2.40
CA LEU A 132 -10.76 14.61 -1.95
C LEU A 132 -10.90 15.61 -3.12
N ASN A 133 -10.02 15.53 -4.11
CA ASN A 133 -10.09 16.37 -5.29
C ASN A 133 -11.31 16.08 -6.18
N LEU A 134 -11.91 14.88 -6.07
CA LEU A 134 -13.16 14.52 -6.77
C LEU A 134 -14.29 15.52 -6.49
N ARG A 135 -14.27 16.20 -5.34
CA ARG A 135 -15.26 17.24 -4.99
C ARG A 135 -15.27 18.42 -5.96
N THR A 136 -14.16 18.66 -6.68
CA THR A 136 -13.99 19.75 -7.65
C THR A 136 -14.71 19.46 -8.96
N PHE A 137 -14.92 18.19 -9.27
CA PHE A 137 -15.68 17.77 -10.45
C PHE A 137 -17.18 17.81 -10.12
N ASN A 138 -17.97 18.44 -10.99
CA ASN A 138 -19.43 18.56 -10.85
C ASN A 138 -20.17 17.21 -11.01
N TYR A 139 -19.82 16.19 -10.24
CA TYR A 139 -20.42 14.85 -10.31
C TYR A 139 -21.90 14.84 -9.92
N HIS A 140 -22.38 15.85 -9.20
CA HIS A 140 -23.80 16.03 -8.88
C HIS A 140 -24.69 16.17 -10.13
N VAL A 141 -24.12 16.59 -11.26
CA VAL A 141 -24.84 16.74 -12.55
C VAL A 141 -24.70 15.48 -13.43
N GLN A 142 -23.82 14.54 -13.04
CA GLN A 142 -23.54 13.34 -13.82
C GLN A 142 -24.48 12.19 -13.47
N SER A 143 -24.75 11.32 -14.46
CA SER A 143 -25.64 10.17 -14.33
C SER A 143 -25.14 9.13 -13.31
N VAL A 144 -26.05 8.37 -12.71
CA VAL A 144 -25.72 7.33 -11.71
C VAL A 144 -24.71 6.30 -12.24
N PRO A 145 -24.83 5.75 -13.48
CA PRO A 145 -23.84 4.82 -14.02
C PRO A 145 -22.42 5.39 -14.12
N TRP A 146 -22.30 6.70 -14.39
CA TRP A 146 -20.99 7.35 -14.45
C TRP A 146 -20.33 7.42 -13.07
N ARG A 147 -21.10 7.75 -12.02
CA ARG A 147 -20.59 7.78 -10.65
C ARG A 147 -20.15 6.38 -10.19
N VAL A 148 -20.92 5.35 -10.51
CA VAL A 148 -20.57 3.96 -10.18
C VAL A 148 -19.32 3.49 -10.92
N LEU A 149 -19.14 3.90 -12.19
CA LEU A 149 -17.92 3.63 -12.93
C LEU A 149 -16.68 4.21 -12.24
N VAL A 150 -16.74 5.48 -11.84
CA VAL A 150 -15.64 6.14 -11.11
C VAL A 150 -15.40 5.44 -9.76
N ALA A 151 -16.45 5.04 -9.04
CA ALA A 151 -16.33 4.31 -7.78
C ALA A 151 -15.64 2.95 -7.95
N ASN A 152 -15.97 2.22 -9.03
CA ASN A 152 -15.32 0.95 -9.38
C ASN A 152 -13.83 1.14 -9.73
N THR A 153 -13.49 2.21 -10.46
CA THR A 153 -12.09 2.56 -10.73
C THR A 153 -11.32 2.91 -9.46
N ASN A 154 -11.95 3.65 -8.54
CA ASN A 154 -11.36 3.96 -7.23
C ASN A 154 -11.13 2.69 -6.41
N LEU A 155 -12.08 1.75 -6.42
CA LEU A 155 -11.94 0.45 -5.76
C LEU A 155 -10.76 -0.34 -6.35
N ALA A 156 -10.60 -0.36 -7.68
CA ALA A 156 -9.47 -1.00 -8.34
C ALA A 156 -8.12 -0.35 -7.96
N ALA A 157 -8.05 0.98 -7.95
CA ALA A 157 -6.86 1.72 -7.58
C ALA A 157 -6.47 1.47 -6.11
N LEU A 158 -7.44 1.48 -5.19
CA LEU A 158 -7.25 1.11 -3.79
C LEU A 158 -6.73 -0.33 -3.64
N GLY A 159 -7.32 -1.27 -4.38
CA GLY A 159 -6.90 -2.67 -4.41
C GLY A 159 -5.46 -2.86 -4.90
N LEU A 160 -5.05 -2.16 -5.97
CA LEU A 160 -3.67 -2.20 -6.50
C LEU A 160 -2.63 -1.66 -5.52
N VAL A 161 -2.94 -0.53 -4.87
CA VAL A 161 -2.07 0.04 -3.83
C VAL A 161 -1.95 -0.92 -2.66
N LEU A 162 -3.05 -1.56 -2.26
CA LEU A 162 -3.05 -2.56 -1.19
C LEU A 162 -2.26 -3.81 -1.54
N ALA A 163 -2.40 -4.36 -2.75
CA ALA A 163 -1.62 -5.52 -3.18
C ALA A 163 -0.11 -5.24 -3.15
N SER A 164 0.29 -4.03 -3.56
CA SER A 164 1.68 -3.58 -3.46
C SER A 164 2.13 -3.39 -2.02
N PHE A 165 1.26 -2.86 -1.16
CA PHE A 165 1.53 -2.64 0.26
C PHE A 165 1.69 -3.97 1.02
N THR A 166 0.77 -4.92 0.85
CA THR A 166 0.85 -6.22 1.52
C THR A 166 2.08 -7.00 1.07
N GLY A 167 2.43 -6.95 -0.22
CA GLY A 167 3.67 -7.54 -0.72
C GLY A 167 4.93 -6.96 -0.10
N ARG A 168 4.99 -5.65 0.15
CA ARG A 168 6.18 -4.99 0.70
C ARG A 168 6.30 -5.04 2.22
N PHE A 169 5.18 -4.98 2.92
CA PHE A 169 5.18 -4.80 4.37
C PHE A 169 4.68 -6.01 5.14
N VAL A 170 3.81 -6.83 4.56
CA VAL A 170 3.19 -7.96 5.26
C VAL A 170 3.91 -9.26 4.95
N PHE A 171 4.26 -9.50 3.68
CA PHE A 171 4.95 -10.71 3.27
C PHE A 171 6.28 -10.95 4.02
N PRO A 172 7.15 -9.93 4.24
CA PRO A 172 8.40 -10.15 4.98
C PRO A 172 8.23 -10.36 6.49
N LEU A 173 7.05 -10.08 7.08
CA LEU A 173 6.87 -10.09 8.54
C LEU A 173 7.12 -11.47 9.16
N VAL A 174 6.89 -12.54 8.42
CA VAL A 174 7.13 -13.90 8.91
C VAL A 174 8.63 -14.22 8.86
N SER A 175 9.30 -13.91 7.75
CA SER A 175 10.74 -14.11 7.59
C SER A 175 11.58 -13.30 8.58
N LEU A 176 11.22 -12.04 8.83
CA LEU A 176 11.91 -11.17 9.81
C LEU A 176 11.75 -11.64 11.27
N GLU A 177 10.73 -12.46 11.54
CA GLU A 177 10.52 -13.05 12.87
C GLU A 177 11.46 -14.25 13.11
N GLY A 178 11.89 -14.92 12.02
CA GLY A 178 12.73 -16.10 12.07
C GLY A 178 14.08 -15.90 12.74
N ASN A 179 14.71 -14.74 12.53
CA ASN A 179 16.03 -14.46 13.11
C ASN A 179 15.98 -14.33 14.65
N ARG A 180 14.78 -14.25 15.24
CA ARG A 180 14.54 -14.23 16.70
C ARG A 180 13.64 -15.37 17.15
N ILE A 181 13.46 -16.39 16.31
CA ILE A 181 12.54 -17.48 16.58
C ILE A 181 12.98 -18.34 17.75
N TRP A 182 14.29 -18.38 18.08
CA TRP A 182 14.79 -19.02 19.30
C TRP A 182 14.16 -18.41 20.55
N VAL A 183 13.88 -17.09 20.56
CA VAL A 183 13.25 -16.41 21.71
C VAL A 183 11.78 -16.81 21.82
N LEU A 184 11.13 -16.97 20.67
CA LEU A 184 9.74 -17.43 20.60
C LEU A 184 9.61 -18.94 20.90
N GLY A 185 10.63 -19.74 20.61
CA GLY A 185 10.68 -21.16 20.97
C GLY A 185 10.86 -21.40 22.47
N LEU A 186 11.48 -20.46 23.18
CA LEU A 186 11.56 -20.46 24.64
C LEU A 186 10.28 -19.93 25.31
N ALA A 187 9.45 -19.20 24.56
CA ALA A 187 8.15 -18.71 25.04
C ALA A 187 7.07 -19.78 24.82
N PRO A 188 6.08 -19.94 25.72
CA PRO A 188 4.98 -20.89 25.58
C PRO A 188 3.93 -20.39 24.57
N ILE A 189 4.34 -20.04 23.35
CA ILE A 189 3.48 -19.54 22.28
C ILE A 189 3.48 -20.54 21.14
N GLU A 190 2.30 -21.12 20.87
CA GLU A 190 2.10 -21.97 19.69
C GLU A 190 2.42 -21.21 18.40
N ARG A 191 3.21 -21.84 17.52
CA ARG A 191 3.62 -21.28 16.22
C ARG A 191 2.42 -20.84 15.36
N ARG A 192 1.30 -21.56 15.43
CA ARG A 192 0.03 -21.20 14.79
C ARG A 192 -0.51 -19.84 15.23
N ARG A 193 -0.35 -19.48 16.51
CA ARG A 193 -0.80 -18.18 17.04
C ARG A 193 0.03 -17.04 16.49
N VAL A 194 1.31 -17.27 16.18
CA VAL A 194 2.18 -16.28 15.55
C VAL A 194 1.62 -15.88 14.18
N ILE A 195 1.35 -16.87 13.32
CA ILE A 195 0.80 -16.63 11.99
C ILE A 195 -0.59 -15.99 12.07
N LYS A 196 -1.45 -16.46 12.98
CA LYS A 196 -2.79 -15.89 13.20
C LYS A 196 -2.72 -14.42 13.63
N ALA A 197 -1.82 -14.03 14.53
CA ALA A 197 -1.70 -12.63 14.94
C ALA A 197 -1.19 -11.75 13.79
N LYS A 198 -0.22 -12.22 12.98
CA LYS A 198 0.26 -11.48 11.78
C LYS A 198 -0.84 -11.33 10.72
N PHE A 199 -1.68 -12.33 10.55
CA PHE A 199 -2.86 -12.24 9.71
C PHE A 199 -3.83 -11.15 10.20
N TRP A 200 -4.21 -11.18 11.48
CA TRP A 200 -5.11 -10.17 12.05
C TRP A 200 -4.53 -8.76 12.02
N PHE A 201 -3.23 -8.61 12.29
CA PHE A 201 -2.54 -7.32 12.15
C PHE A 201 -2.67 -6.76 10.73
N SER A 202 -2.37 -7.58 9.73
CA SER A 202 -2.47 -7.20 8.32
C SER A 202 -3.90 -6.90 7.90
N PHE A 203 -4.85 -7.76 8.26
CA PHE A 203 -6.25 -7.61 7.89
C PHE A 203 -6.88 -6.37 8.54
N LEU A 204 -6.70 -6.17 9.84
CA LEU A 204 -7.28 -5.02 10.55
C LEU A 204 -6.61 -3.71 10.13
N GLY A 205 -5.29 -3.70 9.96
CA GLY A 205 -4.57 -2.52 9.50
C GLY A 205 -4.98 -2.09 8.09
N SER A 206 -5.06 -3.04 7.16
CA SER A 206 -5.46 -2.75 5.78
C SER A 206 -6.94 -2.39 5.65
N SER A 207 -7.84 -3.10 6.33
CA SER A 207 -9.28 -2.83 6.31
C SER A 207 -9.64 -1.48 6.93
N ALA A 208 -9.01 -1.09 8.05
CA ALA A 208 -9.28 0.20 8.68
C ALA A 208 -9.01 1.36 7.73
N VAL A 209 -7.88 1.33 7.03
CA VAL A 209 -7.46 2.40 6.11
C VAL A 209 -8.29 2.39 4.84
N SER A 210 -8.53 1.21 4.27
CA SER A 210 -9.25 1.06 3.01
C SER A 210 -10.73 1.40 3.15
N LEU A 211 -11.38 1.00 4.24
CA LEU A 211 -12.79 1.33 4.50
C LEU A 211 -13.00 2.83 4.65
N VAL A 212 -12.09 3.54 5.31
CA VAL A 212 -12.17 5.00 5.41
C VAL A 212 -12.11 5.64 4.02
N LEU A 213 -11.22 5.18 3.15
CA LEU A 213 -11.09 5.71 1.79
C LEU A 213 -12.28 5.35 0.90
N VAL A 214 -12.81 4.13 1.01
CA VAL A 214 -14.03 3.71 0.29
C VAL A 214 -15.23 4.54 0.74
N ALA A 215 -15.41 4.72 2.05
CA ALA A 215 -16.49 5.53 2.60
C ALA A 215 -16.37 7.00 2.15
N LEU A 216 -15.16 7.56 2.20
CA LEU A 216 -14.90 8.92 1.73
C LEU A 216 -15.21 9.06 0.23
N SER A 217 -14.74 8.12 -0.59
CA SER A 217 -15.02 8.09 -2.03
C SER A 217 -16.51 8.02 -2.32
N ALA A 218 -17.24 7.12 -1.67
CA ALA A 218 -18.68 6.95 -1.88
C ALA A 218 -19.50 8.16 -1.44
N ASN A 219 -19.13 8.79 -0.32
CA ASN A 219 -19.80 9.99 0.18
C ASN A 219 -19.57 11.19 -0.76
N LEU A 220 -18.34 11.37 -1.27
CA LEU A 220 -18.03 12.46 -2.21
C LEU A 220 -18.71 12.28 -3.56
N LEU A 221 -18.91 11.04 -4.01
CA LEU A 221 -19.66 10.72 -5.22
C LEU A 221 -21.18 10.73 -5.01
N ASN A 222 -21.65 10.92 -3.77
CA ASN A 222 -23.06 10.89 -3.42
C ASN A 222 -23.74 9.58 -3.89
N LEU A 223 -23.11 8.44 -3.58
CA LEU A 223 -23.63 7.11 -3.90
C LEU A 223 -24.67 6.67 -2.87
N GLY A 224 -25.67 5.90 -3.32
CA GLY A 224 -26.65 5.28 -2.44
C GLY A 224 -26.01 4.30 -1.45
N ARG A 225 -26.65 4.12 -0.29
CA ARG A 225 -26.15 3.26 0.80
C ARG A 225 -25.87 1.82 0.37
N GLY A 226 -26.67 1.26 -0.54
CA GLY A 226 -26.46 -0.09 -1.08
C GLY A 226 -25.12 -0.25 -1.81
N ILE A 227 -24.79 0.70 -2.68
CA ILE A 227 -23.52 0.69 -3.45
C ILE A 227 -22.33 0.87 -2.53
N LEU A 228 -22.44 1.75 -1.52
CA LEU A 228 -21.42 1.90 -0.48
C LEU A 228 -21.17 0.58 0.27
N LEU A 229 -22.22 -0.10 0.73
CA LEU A 229 -22.08 -1.37 1.45
C LEU A 229 -21.45 -2.45 0.57
N LEU A 230 -21.81 -2.50 -0.71
CA LEU A 230 -21.22 -3.42 -1.67
C LEU A 230 -19.73 -3.16 -1.92
N HIS A 231 -19.34 -1.89 -2.10
CA HIS A 231 -17.92 -1.53 -2.26
C HIS A 231 -17.13 -1.78 -0.97
N ALA A 232 -17.70 -1.48 0.20
CA ALA A 232 -17.08 -1.75 1.49
C ALA A 232 -16.89 -3.25 1.71
N GLY A 233 -17.90 -4.07 1.38
CA GLY A 233 -17.84 -5.52 1.44
C GLY A 233 -16.79 -6.11 0.49
N ALA A 234 -16.74 -5.63 -0.75
CA ALA A 234 -15.73 -6.05 -1.73
C ALA A 234 -14.32 -5.66 -1.28
N MET A 235 -14.15 -4.48 -0.69
CA MET A 235 -12.86 -4.04 -0.15
C MET A 235 -12.43 -4.91 1.04
N LEU A 236 -13.36 -5.30 1.92
CA LEU A 236 -13.08 -6.24 3.01
C LEU A 236 -12.66 -7.61 2.50
N MET A 237 -13.31 -8.11 1.45
CA MET A 237 -12.94 -9.34 0.76
C MET A 237 -11.49 -9.26 0.24
N VAL A 238 -11.16 -8.20 -0.51
CA VAL A 238 -9.81 -7.95 -1.04
C VAL A 238 -8.79 -7.87 0.11
N CYS A 239 -9.06 -7.12 1.17
CA CYS A 239 -8.19 -7.06 2.35
C CYS A 239 -7.95 -8.45 2.96
N PHE A 240 -9.01 -9.25 3.13
CA PHE A 240 -8.91 -10.59 3.69
C PHE A 240 -8.03 -11.51 2.83
N GLY A 241 -8.28 -11.56 1.52
CA GLY A 241 -7.52 -12.43 0.62
C GLY A 241 -6.07 -11.99 0.46
N LEU A 242 -5.80 -10.68 0.34
CA LEU A 242 -4.43 -10.15 0.25
C LEU A 242 -3.63 -10.38 1.54
N SER A 243 -4.25 -10.22 2.71
CA SER A 243 -3.61 -10.51 3.99
C SER A 243 -3.29 -12.00 4.13
N GLY A 244 -4.20 -12.89 3.72
CA GLY A 244 -3.97 -14.33 3.77
C GLY A 244 -2.92 -14.82 2.77
N LEU A 245 -2.91 -14.28 1.54
CA LEU A 245 -1.85 -14.55 0.55
C LEU A 245 -0.48 -14.11 1.06
N ALA A 246 -0.35 -12.86 1.51
CA ALA A 246 0.93 -12.31 1.95
C ALA A 246 1.50 -13.06 3.17
N VAL A 247 0.67 -13.30 4.20
CA VAL A 247 1.12 -14.01 5.41
C VAL A 247 1.31 -15.49 5.14
N GLY A 248 0.40 -16.12 4.39
CA GLY A 248 0.44 -17.55 4.08
C GLY A 248 1.64 -17.92 3.22
N LEU A 249 1.88 -17.18 2.13
CA LEU A 249 3.04 -17.40 1.26
C LEU A 249 4.35 -16.98 1.94
N GLY A 250 4.34 -15.95 2.78
CA GLY A 250 5.49 -15.58 3.60
C GLY A 250 5.88 -16.65 4.61
N ALA A 251 4.90 -17.41 5.12
CA ALA A 251 5.14 -18.58 5.97
C ALA A 251 5.50 -19.85 5.18
N LEU A 252 5.06 -19.98 3.93
CA LEU A 252 5.36 -21.12 3.07
C LEU A 252 6.79 -21.06 2.48
N PHE A 253 7.26 -19.87 2.15
CA PHE A 253 8.60 -19.62 1.60
C PHE A 253 9.43 -18.69 2.50
N PRO A 254 9.74 -19.09 3.75
CA PRO A 254 10.47 -18.24 4.67
C PRO A 254 11.95 -18.11 4.27
N MET A 255 12.51 -16.92 4.44
CA MET A 255 13.95 -16.66 4.31
C MET A 255 14.47 -16.05 5.61
N PHE A 256 14.81 -16.90 6.57
CA PHE A 256 15.16 -16.49 7.94
C PHE A 256 16.58 -15.90 8.08
N GLY A 257 17.45 -16.12 7.10
CA GLY A 257 18.84 -15.62 7.11
C GLY A 257 19.01 -14.20 6.56
N GLU A 258 17.94 -13.52 6.15
CA GLU A 258 18.01 -12.18 5.54
C GLU A 258 17.22 -11.17 6.38
N ASP A 259 17.92 -10.13 6.86
CA ASP A 259 17.30 -9.06 7.66
C ASP A 259 16.75 -7.92 6.80
N ASN A 260 17.12 -7.86 5.52
CA ASN A 260 16.69 -6.80 4.62
C ASN A 260 15.34 -7.14 3.96
N PRO A 261 14.24 -6.43 4.28
CA PRO A 261 12.92 -6.70 3.72
C PRO A 261 12.92 -6.63 2.19
N SER A 262 13.70 -5.72 1.60
CA SER A 262 13.77 -5.55 0.14
C SER A 262 14.32 -6.78 -0.57
N ARG A 263 15.27 -7.49 0.05
CA ARG A 263 15.80 -8.75 -0.50
C ARG A 263 14.81 -9.89 -0.37
N ILE A 264 14.07 -9.91 0.75
CA ILE A 264 13.03 -10.93 0.98
C ILE A 264 11.93 -10.86 -0.09
N ILE A 265 11.52 -9.63 -0.44
CA ILE A 265 10.49 -9.39 -1.46
C ILE A 265 10.95 -9.77 -2.86
N SER A 266 12.24 -9.58 -3.18
CA SER A 266 12.80 -9.92 -4.50
C SER A 266 13.06 -11.43 -4.69
N GLY A 267 12.86 -12.24 -3.64
CA GLY A 267 12.98 -13.70 -3.73
C GLY A 267 11.81 -14.35 -4.47
N TYR A 268 11.93 -15.66 -4.73
CA TYR A 268 10.91 -16.47 -5.41
C TYR A 268 9.51 -16.33 -4.78
N GLY A 269 9.42 -16.46 -3.45
CA GLY A 269 8.14 -16.34 -2.73
C GLY A 269 7.49 -14.96 -2.85
N GLY A 270 8.30 -13.89 -2.94
CA GLY A 270 7.81 -12.53 -3.09
C GLY A 270 7.20 -12.28 -4.47
N THR A 271 7.83 -12.80 -5.54
CA THR A 271 7.28 -12.75 -6.90
C THR A 271 5.97 -13.52 -7.01
N VAL A 272 5.91 -14.74 -6.46
CA VAL A 272 4.68 -15.56 -6.44
C VAL A 272 3.57 -14.83 -5.68
N ASN A 273 3.88 -14.26 -4.52
CA ASN A 273 2.92 -13.46 -3.76
C ASN A 273 2.43 -12.24 -4.54
N PHE A 274 3.31 -11.53 -5.24
CA PHE A 274 2.95 -10.37 -6.05
C PHE A 274 1.98 -10.75 -7.18
N VAL A 275 2.32 -11.78 -7.97
CA VAL A 275 1.49 -12.22 -9.11
C VAL A 275 0.13 -12.72 -8.63
N LEU A 276 0.10 -13.58 -7.61
CA LEU A 276 -1.16 -14.11 -7.06
C LEU A 276 -2.02 -13.02 -6.43
N SER A 277 -1.42 -12.09 -5.67
CA SER A 277 -2.13 -10.96 -5.06
C SER A 277 -2.74 -10.04 -6.11
N MET A 278 -1.99 -9.72 -7.17
CA MET A 278 -2.45 -8.88 -8.28
C MET A 278 -3.62 -9.55 -9.02
N GLY A 279 -3.45 -10.81 -9.42
CA GLY A 279 -4.48 -11.57 -10.13
C GLY A 279 -5.75 -11.77 -9.30
N TYR A 280 -5.59 -12.11 -8.02
CA TYR A 280 -6.71 -12.25 -7.08
C TYR A 280 -7.50 -10.95 -6.93
N MET A 281 -6.84 -9.84 -6.62
CA MET A 281 -7.50 -8.56 -6.41
C MET A 281 -8.23 -8.09 -7.67
N LEU A 282 -7.60 -8.22 -8.86
CA LEU A 282 -8.25 -7.88 -10.13
C LEU A 282 -9.51 -8.74 -10.36
N THR A 283 -9.44 -10.04 -10.09
CA THR A 283 -10.57 -10.95 -10.26
C THR A 283 -11.74 -10.56 -9.35
N VAL A 284 -11.48 -10.27 -8.07
CA VAL A 284 -12.52 -9.86 -7.12
C VAL A 284 -13.14 -8.52 -7.53
N VAL A 285 -12.32 -7.53 -7.91
CA VAL A 285 -12.83 -6.22 -8.35
C VAL A 285 -13.68 -6.36 -9.60
N LEU A 286 -13.25 -7.14 -10.60
CA LEU A 286 -14.02 -7.36 -11.83
C LEU A 286 -15.34 -8.10 -11.56
N LEU A 287 -15.31 -9.13 -10.71
CA LEU A 287 -16.51 -9.87 -10.31
C LEU A 287 -17.56 -8.97 -9.66
N VAL A 288 -17.16 -7.96 -8.91
CA VAL A 288 -18.09 -7.04 -8.26
C VAL A 288 -18.48 -5.86 -9.16
N ALA A 289 -17.50 -5.26 -9.84
CA ALA A 289 -17.68 -4.02 -10.61
C ALA A 289 -18.51 -4.23 -11.88
N VAL A 290 -18.30 -5.32 -12.62
CA VAL A 290 -18.98 -5.59 -13.89
C VAL A 290 -20.50 -5.77 -13.72
N PRO A 291 -21.00 -6.69 -12.86
CA PRO A 291 -22.44 -6.85 -12.68
C PRO A 291 -23.07 -5.61 -12.03
N GLY A 292 -22.39 -4.97 -11.07
CA GLY A 292 -22.88 -3.72 -10.47
C GLY A 292 -23.05 -2.60 -11.49
N GLN A 293 -22.08 -2.43 -12.40
CA GLN A 293 -22.18 -1.46 -13.50
C GLN A 293 -23.31 -1.81 -14.48
N ALA A 294 -23.48 -3.10 -14.81
CA ALA A 294 -24.53 -3.56 -15.71
C ALA A 294 -25.94 -3.37 -15.14
N ALA A 295 -26.11 -3.64 -13.83
CA ALA A 295 -27.36 -3.44 -13.10
C ALA A 295 -27.76 -1.96 -13.07
N VAL A 296 -26.81 -1.07 -12.76
CA VAL A 296 -27.07 0.38 -12.68
C VAL A 296 -27.27 1.01 -14.06
N SER A 297 -26.67 0.46 -15.12
CA SER A 297 -26.83 0.95 -16.50
C SER A 297 -28.17 0.57 -17.14
N GLY A 298 -29.04 -0.18 -16.45
CA GLY A 298 -30.33 -0.64 -16.98
C GLY A 298 -30.22 -1.66 -18.12
N ARG A 299 -29.03 -2.26 -18.32
CA ARG A 299 -28.80 -3.30 -19.35
C ARG A 299 -29.39 -4.65 -18.96
N LEU A 300 -29.71 -4.84 -17.68
CA LEU A 300 -30.29 -6.06 -17.12
C LEU A 300 -31.67 -5.72 -16.55
N GLY A 301 -32.64 -6.62 -16.71
CA GLY A 301 -33.92 -6.51 -16.00
C GLY A 301 -33.69 -6.55 -14.49
N GLN A 302 -34.52 -5.83 -13.71
CA GLN A 302 -34.29 -5.63 -12.26
C GLN A 302 -34.07 -6.94 -11.48
N GLY A 303 -34.83 -8.00 -11.78
CA GLY A 303 -34.68 -9.30 -11.13
C GLY A 303 -33.38 -10.03 -11.52
N THR A 304 -33.02 -10.03 -12.80
CA THR A 304 -31.80 -10.68 -13.30
C THR A 304 -30.54 -9.95 -12.83
N GLY A 305 -30.59 -8.62 -12.75
CA GLY A 305 -29.49 -7.79 -12.24
C GLY A 305 -29.14 -8.12 -10.79
N LEU A 306 -30.14 -8.19 -9.91
CA LEU A 306 -29.93 -8.50 -8.50
C LEU A 306 -29.39 -9.92 -8.27
N LEU A 307 -29.87 -10.89 -9.04
CA LEU A 307 -29.39 -12.28 -8.97
C LEU A 307 -27.93 -12.40 -9.42
N LEU A 308 -27.56 -11.74 -10.52
CA LEU A 308 -26.18 -11.75 -11.02
C LEU A 308 -25.22 -11.01 -10.09
N GLU A 309 -25.63 -9.86 -9.54
CA GLU A 309 -24.84 -9.09 -8.58
C GLU A 309 -24.63 -9.87 -7.28
N GLY A 310 -25.69 -10.47 -6.73
CA GLY A 310 -25.60 -11.32 -5.55
C GLY A 310 -24.76 -12.57 -5.78
N GLY A 311 -24.96 -13.26 -6.91
CA GLY A 311 -24.18 -14.44 -7.28
C GLY A 311 -22.70 -14.14 -7.48
N ALA A 312 -22.37 -13.03 -8.14
CA ALA A 312 -20.99 -12.61 -8.34
C ALA A 312 -20.32 -12.15 -7.03
N PHE A 313 -21.06 -11.50 -6.13
CA PHE A 313 -20.56 -11.13 -4.81
C PHE A 313 -20.29 -12.36 -3.94
N LEU A 314 -21.16 -13.38 -4.00
CA LEU A 314 -20.92 -14.66 -3.33
C LEU A 314 -19.72 -15.40 -3.92
N ALA A 315 -19.57 -15.41 -5.25
CA ALA A 315 -18.40 -15.99 -5.91
C ALA A 315 -17.10 -15.27 -5.51
N ALA A 316 -17.12 -13.93 -5.45
CA ALA A 316 -16.00 -13.13 -4.95
C ALA A 316 -15.69 -13.44 -3.48
N GLY A 317 -16.72 -13.64 -2.64
CA GLY A 317 -16.57 -14.09 -1.26
C GLY A 317 -15.92 -15.46 -1.14
N ALA A 318 -16.39 -16.44 -1.91
CA ALA A 318 -15.82 -17.79 -1.94
C ALA A 318 -14.36 -17.77 -2.42
N LEU A 319 -14.05 -17.01 -3.47
CA LEU A 319 -12.69 -16.81 -3.95
C LEU A 319 -11.80 -16.15 -2.89
N SER A 320 -12.34 -15.18 -2.14
CA SER A 320 -11.60 -14.48 -1.08
C SER A 320 -11.33 -15.37 0.12
N VAL A 321 -12.28 -16.22 0.49
CA VAL A 321 -12.07 -17.26 1.51
C VAL A 321 -11.02 -18.25 1.04
N ALA A 322 -11.08 -18.71 -0.22
CA ALA A 322 -10.07 -19.61 -0.79
C ALA A 322 -8.67 -18.98 -0.79
N ALA A 323 -8.54 -17.76 -1.34
CA ALA A 323 -7.28 -17.03 -1.41
C ALA A 323 -6.73 -16.66 -0.03
N GLY A 324 -7.59 -16.38 0.95
CA GLY A 324 -7.16 -16.07 2.31
C GLY A 324 -6.78 -17.30 3.12
N VAL A 325 -7.59 -18.36 3.06
CA VAL A 325 -7.48 -19.51 3.98
C VAL A 325 -6.53 -20.59 3.46
N ILE A 326 -6.50 -20.86 2.15
CA ILE A 326 -5.66 -21.93 1.58
C ILE A 326 -4.17 -21.64 1.81
N PRO A 327 -3.62 -20.47 1.42
CA PRO A 327 -2.21 -20.15 1.65
C PRO A 327 -1.90 -20.05 3.14
N LEU A 328 -2.81 -19.51 3.95
CA LEU A 328 -2.63 -19.39 5.39
C LEU A 328 -2.52 -20.77 6.06
N ARG A 329 -3.38 -21.73 5.69
CA ARG A 329 -3.30 -23.10 6.21
C ARG A 329 -2.05 -23.82 5.72
N ALA A 330 -1.69 -23.67 4.45
CA ALA A 330 -0.47 -24.25 3.88
C ALA A 330 0.78 -23.70 4.59
N GLY A 331 0.87 -22.38 4.73
CA GLY A 331 1.96 -21.70 5.43
C GLY A 331 2.02 -22.06 6.92
N THR A 332 0.88 -22.18 7.60
CA THR A 332 0.85 -22.63 9.01
C THR A 332 1.43 -24.03 9.17
N ARG A 333 1.02 -24.98 8.32
CA ARG A 333 1.55 -26.36 8.36
C ARG A 333 3.03 -26.43 8.03
N ALA A 334 3.48 -25.64 7.05
CA ALA A 334 4.90 -25.57 6.68
C ALA A 334 5.74 -25.00 7.83
N PHE A 335 5.26 -23.94 8.47
CA PHE A 335 5.94 -23.29 9.59
C PHE A 335 5.95 -24.13 10.87
N GLU A 336 4.92 -24.95 11.10
CA GLU A 336 4.92 -25.93 12.19
C GLU A 336 5.97 -27.03 11.98
N ARG A 337 6.18 -27.46 10.73
CA ARG A 337 7.15 -28.49 10.35
C ARG A 337 8.58 -28.00 10.19
N ALA A 338 8.80 -26.69 10.11
CA ALA A 338 10.14 -26.13 10.04
C ALA A 338 10.89 -26.44 11.34
N GLU A 339 11.89 -27.32 11.25
CA GLU A 339 12.88 -27.54 12.30
C GLU A 339 13.94 -26.42 12.19
N PHE A 340 14.27 -25.81 13.32
CA PHE A 340 15.26 -24.74 13.44
C PHE A 340 16.53 -25.29 14.08
#